data_AF-A0A4V2W484-F1
#
_entry.id   AF-A0A4V2W484-F1
#
_cell.length_a   1.000
_cell.length_b   1.000
_cell.length_c   1.000
_cell.angle_alpha   90.00
_cell.angle_beta   90.00
_cell.angle_gamma   90.00
#
_symmetry.space_group_name_H-M   'P 1'
#
loop_
_entity.id
_entity.type
_entity.pdbx_description
1 polymer ?
#
loop_
_entity_poly.entity_id
_entity_poly.type
_entity_poly.pdbx_seq_one_letter_code
_entity_poly.pdbx_strand_id
1 'polypeptide(L)'
;MHIHRYSGPLTKAFVQATDFKPRKAVLGFLLALASLACMSVTAEETSMSQLTEDRRAELEIALTHDIGRTVNTSRHFSEQVKDINLLISFDIPENEIVVELGEEYGMLSRGSEMEDLEDLISNDIRFQLEGVVSFDLIDFRFGGKDMYFYFPEERPEPESKPAMQVSTLTGPLMESPPRVVVTAGHGVYRNYQWNDWRAQRDEHNGITEDYLTPAYADVLEQLLKLRSGVDVLRARTFRGPPHYSNRLWADLSARYHLQALYPELPAIWHSLPQSTDSMRERDEGLRTTPLYANHIGAKALINLHTNGGETSATGVQVLFHEKKIESAKLADSILCAMKEQIHTDDRWKGYRVPDKGHAVRNKAETRLGNMPSVIVEAGFHTNPNDAEMLTNRRFQLLSMRGVEKGYRLYSEGKTCAPLELKEIVSAPGNTGSKVPVAVHFNGHPQFPVRVIKETLSCPEGWSCLKEKTDRYELPQPSPLAYESNCPSYQSQDTVTAVQRLTMIDTDGVITSAEHSFVCNKGGA
;
A
#
# COMPACT_ATOMS: atom_id res chain seq x y z
N MET A 1 10.17 3.56 -62.50
CA MET A 1 9.78 3.00 -63.80
C MET A 1 9.19 1.62 -63.53
N HIS A 2 7.94 1.44 -63.95
CA HIS A 2 7.06 0.26 -63.91
C HIS A 2 6.73 -0.45 -62.58
N ILE A 3 5.62 0.05 -62.03
CA ILE A 3 4.59 -0.57 -61.20
C ILE A 3 3.92 -1.73 -61.96
N HIS A 4 3.63 -2.84 -61.29
CA HIS A 4 2.47 -3.67 -61.64
C HIS A 4 1.67 -4.06 -60.38
N ARG A 5 0.45 -3.53 -60.34
CA ARG A 5 -0.66 -3.84 -59.44
C ARG A 5 -1.24 -5.20 -59.83
N TYR A 6 -1.56 -6.04 -58.85
CA TYR A 6 -2.56 -7.08 -58.99
C TYR A 6 -3.81 -6.69 -58.20
N SER A 7 -4.91 -6.55 -58.93
CA SER A 7 -6.27 -6.31 -58.46
C SER A 7 -7.11 -7.52 -58.84
N GLY A 8 -7.81 -8.10 -57.87
CA GLY A 8 -8.79 -9.19 -58.03
C GLY A 8 -9.84 -9.11 -56.92
N PRO A 9 -11.07 -9.60 -57.14
CA PRO A 9 -12.28 -8.83 -56.83
C PRO A 9 -12.91 -9.13 -55.46
N LEU A 10 -13.50 -8.08 -54.88
CA LEU A 10 -14.44 -8.13 -53.76
C LEU A 10 -15.80 -8.65 -54.24
N THR A 11 -16.13 -9.89 -53.93
CA THR A 11 -17.49 -10.42 -54.02
C THR A 11 -18.16 -10.37 -52.65
N LYS A 12 -19.19 -9.52 -52.57
CA LYS A 12 -20.18 -9.46 -51.50
C LYS A 12 -20.99 -10.76 -51.46
N ALA A 13 -20.99 -11.45 -50.33
CA ALA A 13 -21.97 -12.49 -50.03
C ALA A 13 -22.94 -11.94 -48.96
N PHE A 14 -24.18 -11.69 -49.41
CA PHE A 14 -25.36 -11.57 -48.57
C PHE A 14 -25.63 -12.92 -47.90
N VAL A 15 -25.80 -12.94 -46.58
CA VAL A 15 -26.48 -14.03 -45.88
C VAL A 15 -27.55 -13.43 -44.98
N GLN A 16 -28.74 -14.02 -45.12
CA GLN A 16 -30.02 -13.61 -44.58
C GLN A 16 -30.05 -13.59 -43.06
N ALA A 17 -30.67 -12.54 -42.53
CA ALA A 17 -31.20 -12.52 -41.17
C ALA A 17 -32.23 -13.64 -41.02
N THR A 18 -32.02 -14.49 -40.02
CA THR A 18 -33.02 -15.45 -39.55
C THR A 18 -33.52 -14.99 -38.19
N ASP A 19 -34.83 -14.80 -38.13
CA ASP A 19 -35.62 -14.46 -36.95
C ASP A 19 -35.40 -15.46 -35.81
N PHE A 20 -34.85 -15.01 -34.68
CA PHE A 20 -34.90 -15.73 -33.42
C PHE A 20 -35.88 -15.03 -32.47
N LYS A 21 -37.05 -15.64 -32.29
CA LYS A 21 -38.08 -15.23 -31.31
C LYS A 21 -37.57 -15.45 -29.88
N PRO A 22 -37.66 -14.47 -28.96
CA PRO A 22 -37.38 -14.71 -27.56
C PRO A 22 -38.57 -15.42 -26.89
N ARG A 23 -38.32 -16.60 -26.32
CA ARG A 23 -39.26 -17.25 -25.39
C ARG A 23 -39.15 -16.56 -24.03
N LYS A 24 -40.30 -16.12 -23.53
CA LYS A 24 -40.51 -15.57 -22.19
C LYS A 24 -40.07 -16.57 -21.12
N ALA A 25 -39.18 -16.16 -20.23
CA ALA A 25 -39.00 -16.79 -18.92
C ALA A 25 -38.73 -15.70 -17.88
N VAL A 26 -39.80 -15.43 -17.13
CA VAL A 26 -39.93 -14.86 -15.77
C VAL A 26 -38.69 -14.15 -15.19
N LEU A 27 -38.73 -12.83 -15.25
CA LEU A 27 -37.88 -11.90 -14.50
C LEU A 27 -38.45 -11.79 -13.07
N GLY A 28 -37.75 -12.36 -12.09
CA GLY A 28 -38.04 -12.17 -10.67
C GLY A 28 -37.49 -10.83 -10.20
N PHE A 29 -38.41 -9.90 -9.93
CA PHE A 29 -38.19 -8.58 -9.35
C PHE A 29 -37.50 -8.66 -7.98
N LEU A 30 -36.45 -7.87 -7.76
CA LEU A 30 -36.18 -7.22 -6.46
C LEU A 30 -35.53 -5.86 -6.74
N LEU A 31 -36.40 -4.87 -7.01
CA LEU A 31 -36.09 -3.46 -6.84
C LEU A 31 -36.34 -3.11 -5.37
N ALA A 32 -35.32 -2.66 -4.67
CA ALA A 32 -35.48 -1.80 -3.50
C ALA A 32 -34.59 -0.57 -3.71
N LEU A 33 -35.21 0.49 -4.21
CA LEU A 33 -34.69 1.86 -4.16
C LEU A 33 -34.74 2.31 -2.71
N ALA A 34 -33.57 2.54 -2.10
CA ALA A 34 -33.43 3.38 -0.92
C ALA A 34 -32.42 4.48 -1.24
N SER A 35 -32.96 5.66 -1.56
CA SER A 35 -32.25 6.93 -1.48
C SER A 35 -31.91 7.21 -0.01
N LEU A 36 -30.65 6.99 0.38
CA LEU A 36 -30.08 7.53 1.61
C LEU A 36 -28.85 8.37 1.29
N ALA A 37 -28.85 9.57 1.87
CA ALA A 37 -27.68 10.42 1.97
C ALA A 37 -26.50 9.66 2.60
N CYS A 38 -25.28 10.07 2.25
CA CYS A 38 -24.02 9.62 2.84
C CYS A 38 -24.11 9.43 4.35
N MET A 39 -24.31 8.20 4.79
CA MET A 39 -23.83 7.71 6.07
C MET A 39 -23.13 6.40 5.76
N SER A 40 -21.81 6.47 5.68
CA SER A 40 -20.93 5.32 5.74
C SER A 40 -21.10 4.68 7.13
N VAL A 41 -22.14 3.86 7.27
CA VAL A 41 -22.20 2.86 8.34
C VAL A 41 -21.22 1.79 7.92
N THR A 42 -20.01 1.84 8.44
CA THR A 42 -19.12 0.69 8.43
C THR A 42 -19.83 -0.39 9.24
N ALA A 43 -20.44 -1.37 8.56
CA ALA A 43 -20.88 -2.58 9.24
C ALA A 43 -19.62 -3.19 9.88
N GLU A 44 -19.65 -3.36 11.20
CA GLU A 44 -18.56 -3.99 11.93
C GLU A 44 -18.50 -5.46 11.46
N GLU A 45 -17.33 -5.89 10.96
CA GLU A 45 -17.15 -7.27 10.48
C GLU A 45 -17.47 -8.26 11.59
N THR A 46 -18.15 -9.34 11.24
CA THR A 46 -18.46 -10.39 12.23
C THR A 46 -17.17 -11.13 12.56
N SER A 47 -16.87 -11.33 13.84
CA SER A 47 -15.76 -12.21 14.22
C SER A 47 -16.07 -13.65 13.81
N MET A 48 -15.09 -14.40 13.31
CA MET A 48 -15.30 -15.80 12.94
C MET A 48 -15.96 -16.64 14.05
N SER A 49 -15.62 -16.39 15.32
CA SER A 49 -16.21 -17.11 16.45
C SER A 49 -17.70 -16.84 16.66
N GLN A 50 -18.26 -15.82 16.02
CA GLN A 50 -19.67 -15.44 16.09
C GLN A 50 -20.51 -16.04 14.94
N LEU A 51 -19.89 -16.70 13.97
CA LEU A 51 -20.61 -17.37 12.89
C LEU A 51 -21.37 -18.58 13.42
N THR A 52 -22.62 -18.73 12.99
CA THR A 52 -23.35 -19.98 13.20
C THR A 52 -22.75 -21.08 12.33
N GLU A 53 -22.90 -22.34 12.74
CA GLU A 53 -22.42 -23.49 11.98
C GLU A 53 -23.00 -23.52 10.55
N ASP A 54 -24.30 -23.26 10.41
CA ASP A 54 -24.96 -23.18 9.10
C ASP A 54 -24.36 -22.07 8.23
N ARG A 55 -24.16 -20.87 8.80
CA ARG A 55 -23.62 -19.73 8.05
C ARG A 55 -22.18 -19.97 7.62
N ARG A 56 -21.37 -20.59 8.49
CA ARG A 56 -20.01 -20.98 8.16
C ARG A 56 -20.01 -21.98 7.00
N ALA A 57 -20.79 -23.05 7.09
CA ALA A 57 -20.87 -24.06 6.04
C ALA A 57 -21.34 -23.48 4.70
N GLU A 58 -22.30 -22.55 4.71
CA GLU A 58 -22.73 -21.81 3.52
C GLU A 58 -21.58 -21.02 2.88
N LEU A 59 -20.79 -20.29 3.69
CA LEU A 59 -19.65 -19.52 3.21
C LEU A 59 -18.55 -20.41 2.66
N GLU A 60 -18.21 -21.52 3.34
CA GLU A 60 -17.20 -22.49 2.88
C GLU A 60 -17.57 -23.09 1.51
N ILE A 61 -18.83 -23.48 1.34
CA ILE A 61 -19.34 -24.02 0.08
C ILE A 61 -19.28 -22.95 -1.03
N ALA A 62 -19.74 -21.73 -0.73
CA ALA A 62 -19.73 -20.63 -1.68
C ALA A 62 -18.31 -20.26 -2.13
N LEU A 63 -17.41 -20.03 -1.17
CA LEU A 63 -16.00 -19.70 -1.43
C LEU A 63 -15.32 -20.80 -2.26
N THR A 64 -15.44 -22.05 -1.83
CA THR A 64 -14.83 -23.19 -2.53
C THR A 64 -15.33 -23.29 -3.97
N HIS A 65 -16.63 -23.13 -4.19
CA HIS A 65 -17.23 -23.21 -5.51
C HIS A 65 -16.86 -22.03 -6.42
N ASP A 66 -16.94 -20.80 -5.90
CA ASP A 66 -16.71 -19.60 -6.70
C ASP A 66 -15.23 -19.42 -7.02
N ILE A 67 -14.35 -19.56 -6.04
CA ILE A 67 -12.89 -19.47 -6.25
C ILE A 67 -12.40 -20.65 -7.07
N GLY A 68 -12.92 -21.86 -6.83
CA GLY A 68 -12.63 -23.02 -7.66
C GLY A 68 -12.99 -22.80 -9.14
N ARG A 69 -14.07 -22.06 -9.43
CA ARG A 69 -14.41 -21.65 -10.80
C ARG A 69 -13.39 -20.67 -11.36
N THR A 70 -13.05 -19.62 -10.61
CA THR A 70 -12.09 -18.58 -11.03
C THR A 70 -10.72 -19.18 -11.32
N VAL A 71 -10.17 -19.96 -10.40
CA VAL A 71 -8.89 -20.66 -10.55
C VAL A 71 -8.88 -21.50 -11.83
N ASN A 72 -9.95 -22.24 -12.12
CA ASN A 72 -9.98 -23.12 -13.29
C ASN A 72 -10.36 -22.43 -14.62
N THR A 73 -10.47 -21.08 -14.66
CA THR A 73 -10.62 -20.35 -15.93
C THR A 73 -9.31 -20.22 -16.71
N SER A 74 -8.17 -20.36 -16.04
CA SER A 74 -6.84 -20.14 -16.58
C SER A 74 -5.89 -21.29 -16.19
N ARG A 75 -4.80 -21.45 -16.93
CA ARG A 75 -3.70 -22.35 -16.53
C ARG A 75 -2.72 -21.57 -15.66
N HIS A 76 -2.34 -22.16 -14.53
CA HIS A 76 -1.40 -21.57 -13.57
C HIS A 76 -0.02 -22.21 -13.63
N PHE A 77 0.06 -23.46 -14.09
CA PHE A 77 1.32 -24.17 -14.25
C PHE A 77 1.52 -24.58 -15.70
N SER A 78 2.76 -24.47 -16.17
CA SER A 78 3.17 -24.91 -17.51
C SER A 78 2.77 -26.36 -17.82
N GLU A 79 2.85 -27.26 -16.83
CA GLU A 79 2.50 -28.70 -16.95
C GLU A 79 1.08 -29.03 -16.45
N GLN A 80 0.21 -28.04 -16.23
CA GLN A 80 -1.14 -28.28 -15.73
C GLN A 80 -1.97 -29.10 -16.74
N VAL A 81 -2.31 -30.33 -16.34
CA VAL A 81 -3.09 -31.29 -17.15
C VAL A 81 -4.51 -31.52 -16.63
N LYS A 82 -4.82 -31.04 -15.42
CA LYS A 82 -6.12 -31.19 -14.75
C LYS A 82 -6.54 -29.89 -14.09
N ASP A 83 -7.82 -29.82 -13.78
CA ASP A 83 -8.37 -28.76 -12.94
C ASP A 83 -7.76 -28.84 -11.54
N ILE A 84 -7.51 -27.68 -10.95
CA ILE A 84 -7.04 -27.53 -9.57
C ILE A 84 -8.25 -27.70 -8.66
N ASN A 85 -8.21 -28.75 -7.84
CA ASN A 85 -9.19 -28.94 -6.78
C ASN A 85 -8.69 -28.21 -5.52
N LEU A 86 -9.59 -27.45 -4.90
CA LEU A 86 -9.32 -26.76 -3.65
C LEU A 86 -10.52 -26.90 -2.71
N LEU A 87 -10.26 -26.83 -1.41
CA LEU A 87 -11.27 -26.75 -0.36
C LEU A 87 -10.94 -25.56 0.54
N ILE A 88 -11.94 -24.76 0.88
CA ILE A 88 -11.80 -23.60 1.76
C ILE A 88 -12.61 -23.84 3.02
N SER A 89 -11.97 -23.68 4.18
CA SER A 89 -12.59 -23.88 5.50
C SER A 89 -12.15 -22.82 6.50
N PHE A 90 -13.00 -22.54 7.50
CA PHE A 90 -12.70 -21.60 8.58
C PHE A 90 -12.07 -22.34 9.77
N ASP A 91 -10.85 -21.97 10.15
CA ASP A 91 -10.21 -22.38 11.40
C ASP A 91 -10.55 -21.37 12.50
N ILE A 92 -11.63 -21.67 13.24
CA ILE A 92 -12.14 -20.79 14.30
C ILE A 92 -11.14 -20.62 15.45
N PRO A 93 -10.48 -21.68 15.98
CA PRO A 93 -9.49 -21.53 17.03
C PRO A 93 -8.32 -20.59 16.68
N GLU A 94 -7.75 -20.72 15.48
CA GLU A 94 -6.58 -19.92 15.06
C GLU A 94 -6.96 -18.59 14.41
N ASN A 95 -8.26 -18.36 14.18
CA ASN A 95 -8.78 -17.22 13.45
C ASN A 95 -8.20 -17.11 12.03
N GLU A 96 -8.12 -18.25 11.32
CA GLU A 96 -7.53 -18.37 9.98
C GLU A 96 -8.54 -18.94 8.95
N ILE A 97 -8.33 -18.65 7.67
CA ILE A 97 -8.96 -19.35 6.55
C ILE A 97 -7.97 -20.38 6.01
N VAL A 98 -8.33 -21.66 6.01
CA VAL A 98 -7.49 -22.72 5.45
C VAL A 98 -7.90 -22.99 4.01
N VAL A 99 -6.92 -22.96 3.11
CA VAL A 99 -7.05 -23.37 1.71
C VAL A 99 -6.27 -24.66 1.51
N GLU A 100 -7.00 -25.76 1.33
CA GLU A 100 -6.41 -27.07 1.07
C GLU A 100 -6.32 -27.31 -0.44
N LEU A 101 -5.09 -27.43 -0.94
CA LEU A 101 -4.73 -27.85 -2.27
C LEU A 101 -4.22 -29.31 -2.25
N GLY A 102 -4.22 -29.97 -3.40
CA GLY A 102 -3.70 -31.34 -3.52
C GLY A 102 -2.22 -31.50 -3.12
N GLU A 103 -1.85 -32.67 -2.59
CA GLU A 103 -0.46 -33.00 -2.19
C GLU A 103 0.54 -32.84 -3.36
N GLU A 104 0.08 -33.06 -4.60
CA GLU A 104 0.87 -32.92 -5.81
C GLU A 104 1.47 -31.51 -6.01
N TYR A 105 0.84 -30.49 -5.41
CA TYR A 105 1.29 -29.10 -5.50
C TYR A 105 2.32 -28.74 -4.41
N GLY A 106 2.56 -29.62 -3.43
CA GLY A 106 3.47 -29.33 -2.31
C GLY A 106 4.90 -29.03 -2.74
N MET A 107 5.43 -29.74 -3.75
CA MET A 107 6.77 -29.46 -4.31
C MET A 107 6.82 -28.20 -5.19
N LEU A 108 5.66 -27.62 -5.55
CA LEU A 108 5.57 -26.36 -6.26
C LEU A 108 5.42 -25.17 -5.31
N SER A 109 5.21 -25.42 -4.01
CA SER A 109 4.90 -24.39 -3.00
C SER A 109 5.93 -23.27 -2.88
N ARG A 110 7.18 -23.44 -3.33
CA ARG A 110 8.19 -22.37 -3.32
C ARG A 110 8.37 -21.60 -4.63
N GLY A 111 7.63 -21.99 -5.67
CA GLY A 111 7.76 -21.44 -7.01
C GLY A 111 6.90 -20.20 -7.19
N SER A 112 7.34 -19.31 -8.06
CA SER A 112 6.61 -18.08 -8.42
C SER A 112 5.22 -18.35 -9.00
N GLU A 113 5.04 -19.42 -9.80
CA GLU A 113 3.71 -19.82 -10.31
C GLU A 113 2.73 -20.17 -9.17
N MET A 114 3.22 -20.78 -8.07
CA MET A 114 2.38 -21.03 -6.91
C MET A 114 2.07 -19.74 -6.16
N GLU A 115 3.06 -18.87 -5.96
CA GLU A 115 2.82 -17.57 -5.30
C GLU A 115 1.77 -16.74 -6.06
N ASP A 116 1.69 -16.83 -7.39
CA ASP A 116 0.66 -16.19 -8.21
C ASP A 116 -0.74 -16.80 -7.97
N LEU A 117 -0.84 -18.13 -7.91
CA LEU A 117 -2.08 -18.82 -7.63
C LEU A 117 -2.59 -18.50 -6.22
N GLU A 118 -1.68 -18.48 -5.24
CA GLU A 118 -1.99 -18.12 -3.86
C GLU A 118 -2.44 -16.65 -3.75
N ASP A 119 -1.86 -15.72 -4.52
CA ASP A 119 -2.33 -14.33 -4.59
C ASP A 119 -3.74 -14.22 -5.16
N LEU A 120 -4.00 -14.90 -6.29
CA LEU A 120 -5.32 -14.92 -6.90
C LEU A 120 -6.37 -15.41 -5.90
N ILE A 121 -6.14 -16.56 -5.26
CA ILE A 121 -7.04 -17.12 -4.27
C ILE A 121 -7.19 -16.19 -3.06
N SER A 122 -6.07 -15.66 -2.55
CA SER A 122 -6.08 -14.80 -1.36
C SER A 122 -6.85 -13.50 -1.59
N ASN A 123 -6.65 -12.88 -2.74
CA ASN A 123 -7.33 -11.65 -3.10
C ASN A 123 -8.83 -11.89 -3.29
N ASP A 124 -9.23 -13.00 -3.91
CA ASP A 124 -10.64 -13.37 -4.06
C ASP A 124 -11.31 -13.67 -2.72
N ILE A 125 -10.66 -14.42 -1.82
CA ILE A 125 -11.16 -14.67 -0.45
C ILE A 125 -11.36 -13.35 0.29
N ARG A 126 -10.35 -12.48 0.27
CA ARG A 126 -10.41 -11.16 0.93
C ARG A 126 -11.51 -10.30 0.35
N PHE A 127 -11.67 -10.29 -0.97
CA PHE A 127 -12.73 -9.55 -1.66
C PHE A 127 -14.13 -10.05 -1.28
N GLN A 128 -14.34 -11.37 -1.25
CA GLN A 128 -15.65 -11.95 -0.93
C GLN A 128 -16.03 -11.84 0.55
N LEU A 129 -15.05 -11.83 1.46
CA LEU A 129 -15.27 -11.75 2.90
C LEU A 129 -15.19 -10.35 3.49
N GLU A 130 -14.78 -9.36 2.69
CA GLU A 130 -14.70 -7.95 3.11
C GLU A 130 -16.03 -7.46 3.67
N GLY A 131 -16.03 -6.89 4.88
CA GLY A 131 -17.25 -6.41 5.54
C GLY A 131 -18.18 -7.53 6.04
N VAL A 132 -17.81 -8.80 5.85
CA VAL A 132 -18.60 -9.96 6.27
C VAL A 132 -17.95 -10.62 7.49
N VAL A 133 -16.69 -11.04 7.36
CA VAL A 133 -15.97 -11.81 8.37
C VAL A 133 -14.53 -11.34 8.48
N SER A 134 -14.09 -11.08 9.71
CA SER A 134 -12.68 -10.76 10.00
C SER A 134 -11.86 -12.03 10.24
N PHE A 135 -10.63 -12.06 9.71
CA PHE A 135 -9.67 -13.16 9.88
C PHE A 135 -8.23 -12.63 9.83
N ASP A 136 -7.31 -13.34 10.47
CA ASP A 136 -5.91 -12.89 10.60
C ASP A 136 -5.03 -13.37 9.44
N LEU A 137 -5.31 -14.57 8.90
CA LEU A 137 -4.45 -15.23 7.93
C LEU A 137 -5.23 -16.11 6.95
N ILE A 138 -4.67 -16.28 5.74
CA ILE A 138 -5.03 -17.35 4.81
C ILE A 138 -3.87 -18.36 4.79
N ASP A 139 -4.18 -19.59 5.17
CA ASP A 139 -3.23 -20.68 5.31
C ASP A 139 -3.37 -21.70 4.18
N PHE A 140 -2.35 -21.76 3.32
CA PHE A 140 -2.29 -22.73 2.24
C PHE A 140 -1.68 -24.05 2.71
N ARG A 141 -2.41 -25.14 2.47
CA ARG A 141 -2.02 -26.51 2.79
C ARG A 141 -2.01 -27.36 1.52
N PHE A 142 -1.11 -28.33 1.48
CA PHE A 142 -0.87 -29.24 0.36
C PHE A 142 -0.90 -30.68 0.88
N GLY A 143 -2.03 -31.36 0.78
CA GLY A 143 -2.24 -32.66 1.42
C GLY A 143 -2.15 -32.57 2.96
N GLY A 144 -2.71 -31.52 3.54
CA GLY A 144 -2.68 -31.22 4.97
C GLY A 144 -1.32 -30.74 5.51
N LYS A 145 -0.34 -30.45 4.66
CA LYS A 145 1.01 -30.00 5.03
C LYS A 145 1.26 -28.57 4.56
N ASP A 146 2.01 -27.78 5.34
CA ASP A 146 2.47 -26.46 4.87
C ASP A 146 3.68 -26.58 3.92
N MET A 147 4.06 -25.45 3.32
CA MET A 147 5.29 -25.31 2.52
C MET A 147 6.55 -25.83 3.23
N TYR A 148 6.66 -25.61 4.55
CA TYR A 148 7.85 -25.94 5.34
C TYR A 148 8.02 -27.44 5.58
N PHE A 149 7.00 -28.25 5.30
CA PHE A 149 7.16 -29.69 5.20
C PHE A 149 7.99 -30.08 3.97
N TYR A 150 7.73 -29.45 2.81
CA TYR A 150 8.40 -29.74 1.55
C TYR A 150 9.76 -29.05 1.43
N PHE A 151 9.86 -27.84 2.00
CA PHE A 151 11.06 -27.00 1.98
C PHE A 151 11.41 -26.51 3.39
N PRO A 152 11.93 -27.38 4.27
CA PRO A 152 12.26 -27.00 5.65
C PRO A 152 13.33 -25.91 5.74
N GLU A 153 14.20 -25.78 4.73
CA GLU A 153 15.21 -24.74 4.61
C GLU A 153 14.64 -23.34 4.35
N GLU A 154 13.38 -23.23 3.94
CA GLU A 154 12.70 -21.95 3.66
C GLU A 154 12.11 -21.32 4.93
N ARG A 155 12.20 -21.98 6.09
CA ARG A 155 11.66 -21.46 7.35
C ARG A 155 12.22 -20.06 7.63
N PRO A 156 11.37 -19.08 7.97
CA PRO A 156 11.81 -17.72 8.21
C PRO A 156 12.71 -17.67 9.43
N GLU A 157 13.83 -16.97 9.30
CA GLU A 157 14.63 -16.58 10.45
C GLU A 157 13.89 -15.51 11.28
N PRO A 158 14.11 -15.45 12.60
CA PRO A 158 13.61 -14.36 13.43
C PRO A 158 14.12 -13.00 12.91
N GLU A 159 13.26 -11.98 12.99
CA GLU A 159 13.69 -10.62 12.63
C GLU A 159 14.77 -10.11 13.59
N SER A 160 15.81 -9.53 13.01
CA SER A 160 16.73 -8.68 13.76
C SER A 160 15.97 -7.41 14.17
N LYS A 161 15.89 -7.15 15.47
CA LYS A 161 15.31 -5.90 15.97
C LYS A 161 16.16 -4.74 15.43
N PRO A 162 15.55 -3.71 14.81
CA PRO A 162 16.29 -2.50 14.51
C PRO A 162 16.81 -1.94 15.83
N ALA A 163 18.10 -1.60 15.88
CA ALA A 163 18.65 -0.83 16.98
C ALA A 163 17.88 0.50 17.02
N MET A 164 16.96 0.63 17.98
CA MET A 164 16.27 1.90 18.24
C MET A 164 17.35 2.91 18.60
N GLN A 165 17.69 3.82 17.68
CA GLN A 165 18.50 4.98 18.04
C GLN A 165 17.64 5.90 18.91
N VAL A 166 17.63 5.63 20.21
CA VAL A 166 17.29 6.65 21.21
C VAL A 166 18.48 7.62 21.17
N SER A 167 18.38 8.68 20.37
CA SER A 167 19.38 9.74 20.33
C SER A 167 19.32 10.56 21.63
N THR A 168 19.85 9.98 22.71
CA THR A 168 20.32 10.71 23.87
C THR A 168 21.85 10.62 23.87
N LEU A 169 22.51 11.78 23.73
CA LEU A 169 23.92 12.12 24.02
C LEU A 169 24.80 12.55 22.83
N THR A 170 24.99 13.87 22.74
CA THR A 170 26.26 14.62 22.60
C THR A 170 27.50 13.86 22.09
N GLY A 171 27.86 14.04 20.81
CA GLY A 171 29.23 13.84 20.28
C GLY A 171 29.28 13.30 18.84
N PRO A 172 30.17 13.79 17.95
CA PRO A 172 30.19 13.39 16.55
C PRO A 172 31.11 12.17 16.34
N LEU A 173 30.54 10.97 16.41
CA LEU A 173 31.00 9.87 15.57
C LEU A 173 30.02 9.83 14.39
N MET A 174 30.50 10.11 13.18
CA MET A 174 29.71 9.91 11.96
C MET A 174 29.47 8.41 11.80
N GLU A 175 28.47 7.86 12.48
CA GLU A 175 27.89 6.59 12.08
C GLU A 175 27.35 6.77 10.67
N SER A 176 27.74 5.88 9.75
CA SER A 176 27.16 5.87 8.40
C SER A 176 25.64 5.78 8.52
N PRO A 177 24.88 6.51 7.68
CA PRO A 177 23.42 6.49 7.74
C PRO A 177 22.90 5.04 7.60
N PRO A 178 21.80 4.69 8.29
CA PRO A 178 21.22 3.37 8.18
C PRO A 178 20.81 3.09 6.74
N ARG A 179 21.01 1.85 6.29
CA ARG A 179 20.69 1.43 4.92
C ARG A 179 19.28 0.86 4.85
N VAL A 180 18.51 1.29 3.86
CA VAL A 180 17.20 0.73 3.50
C VAL A 180 17.29 0.20 2.08
N VAL A 181 16.78 -1.01 1.84
CA VAL A 181 16.61 -1.51 0.48
C VAL A 181 15.22 -1.18 -0.01
N VAL A 182 15.15 -0.47 -1.13
CA VAL A 182 13.91 -0.26 -1.87
C VAL A 182 14.01 -1.01 -3.19
N THR A 183 13.04 -1.85 -3.48
CA THR A 183 13.03 -2.59 -4.74
C THR A 183 11.70 -2.44 -5.45
N ALA A 184 11.80 -2.38 -6.77
CA ALA A 184 10.68 -2.50 -7.68
C ALA A 184 10.40 -3.98 -7.90
N GLY A 185 9.18 -4.42 -7.62
CA GLY A 185 8.72 -5.79 -7.78
C GLY A 185 8.95 -6.31 -9.19
N HIS A 186 9.21 -7.61 -9.30
CA HIS A 186 9.39 -8.32 -10.56
C HIS A 186 10.53 -7.78 -11.45
N GLY A 187 10.31 -7.80 -12.77
CA GLY A 187 11.25 -7.43 -13.81
C GLY A 187 11.50 -8.57 -14.78
N VAL A 188 11.85 -8.21 -16.01
CA VAL A 188 12.03 -9.12 -17.13
C VAL A 188 13.12 -10.16 -16.82
N TYR A 189 12.84 -11.43 -17.11
CA TYR A 189 13.72 -12.57 -16.89
C TYR A 189 13.92 -13.41 -18.16
N ARG A 190 14.98 -14.20 -18.18
CA ARG A 190 15.30 -15.19 -19.21
C ARG A 190 14.46 -16.43 -18.98
N ASN A 191 13.53 -16.70 -19.89
CA ASN A 191 12.79 -17.94 -19.91
C ASN A 191 13.51 -18.97 -20.79
N TYR A 192 13.74 -20.17 -20.27
CA TYR A 192 14.50 -21.21 -20.96
C TYR A 192 13.65 -22.16 -21.81
N GLN A 193 12.32 -22.20 -21.61
CA GLN A 193 11.42 -22.97 -22.47
C GLN A 193 11.29 -22.30 -23.85
N TRP A 194 11.12 -20.99 -23.88
CA TRP A 194 10.99 -20.22 -25.12
C TRP A 194 12.28 -19.54 -25.58
N ASN A 195 13.33 -19.61 -24.76
CA ASN A 195 14.65 -19.04 -25.03
C ASN A 195 14.61 -17.51 -25.29
N ASP A 196 13.73 -16.80 -24.59
CA ASP A 196 13.45 -15.36 -24.74
C ASP A 196 13.45 -14.61 -23.40
N TRP A 197 13.19 -13.30 -23.46
CA TRP A 197 13.13 -12.40 -22.30
C TRP A 197 11.69 -11.94 -22.07
N ARG A 198 11.11 -12.27 -20.91
CA ARG A 198 9.69 -12.03 -20.60
C ARG A 198 9.51 -11.27 -19.30
N ALA A 199 8.49 -10.41 -19.26
CA ALA A 199 7.99 -9.87 -18.00
C ALA A 199 7.43 -11.01 -17.12
N GLN A 200 7.44 -10.83 -15.81
CA GLN A 200 6.86 -11.82 -14.89
C GLN A 200 5.37 -11.67 -14.75
N ARG A 201 4.82 -10.48 -15.04
CA ARG A 201 3.39 -10.20 -15.02
C ARG A 201 2.85 -9.97 -16.42
N ASP A 202 1.60 -10.37 -16.60
CA ASP A 202 0.84 -10.08 -17.81
C ASP A 202 0.35 -8.62 -17.82
N GLU A 203 -0.01 -8.14 -19.00
CA GLU A 203 -0.56 -6.80 -19.16
C GLU A 203 -2.06 -6.77 -18.84
N HIS A 204 -2.45 -5.87 -17.95
CA HIS A 204 -3.85 -5.57 -17.63
C HIS A 204 -4.09 -4.07 -17.65
N ASN A 205 -5.17 -3.64 -18.31
CA ASN A 205 -5.55 -2.22 -18.39
C ASN A 205 -4.40 -1.29 -18.84
N GLY A 206 -3.52 -1.77 -19.73
CA GLY A 206 -2.35 -1.02 -20.21
C GLY A 206 -1.17 -0.96 -19.24
N ILE A 207 -1.19 -1.74 -18.16
CA ILE A 207 -0.13 -1.84 -17.16
C ILE A 207 0.49 -3.23 -17.22
N THR A 208 1.81 -3.27 -17.33
CA THR A 208 2.62 -4.41 -16.89
C THR A 208 3.40 -3.96 -15.67
N GLU A 209 3.17 -4.62 -14.53
CA GLU A 209 3.74 -4.24 -13.24
C GLU A 209 5.27 -4.09 -13.30
N ASP A 210 5.95 -5.02 -13.99
CA ASP A 210 7.41 -5.04 -14.18
C ASP A 210 7.99 -3.70 -14.63
N TYR A 211 7.27 -2.94 -15.46
CA TYR A 211 7.72 -1.66 -16.02
C TYR A 211 7.21 -0.44 -15.23
N LEU A 212 6.23 -0.63 -14.35
CA LEU A 212 5.60 0.45 -13.59
C LEU A 212 6.28 0.70 -12.24
N THR A 213 6.55 -0.36 -11.48
CA THR A 213 7.10 -0.29 -10.12
C THR A 213 8.48 0.40 -10.01
N PRO A 214 9.36 0.41 -11.04
CA PRO A 214 10.60 1.20 -10.99
C PRO A 214 10.39 2.69 -10.76
N ALA A 215 9.31 3.27 -11.30
CA ALA A 215 8.99 4.68 -11.09
C ALA A 215 8.59 4.99 -9.64
N TYR A 216 7.82 4.10 -9.01
CA TYR A 216 7.47 4.21 -7.59
C TYR A 216 8.72 4.15 -6.71
N ALA A 217 9.61 3.20 -7.00
CA ALA A 217 10.84 3.02 -6.25
C ALA A 217 11.78 4.23 -6.36
N ASP A 218 11.83 4.91 -7.53
CA ASP A 218 12.58 6.15 -7.71
C ASP A 218 12.02 7.33 -6.89
N VAL A 219 10.70 7.43 -6.79
CA VAL A 219 10.06 8.45 -5.94
C VAL A 219 10.35 8.17 -4.46
N LEU A 220 10.19 6.92 -4.02
CA LEU A 220 10.43 6.53 -2.63
C LEU A 220 11.90 6.72 -2.23
N GLU A 221 12.85 6.36 -3.08
CA GLU A 221 14.28 6.57 -2.84
C GLU A 221 14.59 8.05 -2.54
N GLN A 222 14.08 8.96 -3.37
CA GLN A 222 14.31 10.39 -3.19
C GLN A 222 13.71 10.91 -1.88
N LEU A 223 12.51 10.46 -1.55
CA LEU A 223 11.82 10.86 -0.32
C LEU A 223 12.54 10.35 0.93
N LEU A 224 12.91 9.06 0.97
CA LEU A 224 13.65 8.46 2.08
C LEU A 224 14.99 9.16 2.33
N LYS A 225 15.76 9.43 1.26
CA LYS A 225 17.03 10.16 1.35
C LYS A 225 16.84 11.59 1.90
N LEU A 226 15.84 12.29 1.39
CA LEU A 226 15.60 13.69 1.73
C LEU A 226 14.99 13.87 3.14
N ARG A 227 14.12 12.96 3.56
CA ARG A 227 13.23 13.16 4.71
C ARG A 227 13.52 12.23 5.88
N SER A 228 14.10 11.06 5.63
CA SER A 228 14.36 10.05 6.67
C SER A 228 15.86 9.88 6.99
N GLY A 229 16.75 10.57 6.27
CA GLY A 229 18.19 10.56 6.56
C GLY A 229 18.88 9.20 6.37
N VAL A 230 18.29 8.33 5.54
CA VAL A 230 18.78 6.97 5.29
C VAL A 230 19.56 6.88 3.98
N ASP A 231 20.49 5.94 3.91
CA ASP A 231 21.05 5.52 2.63
C ASP A 231 20.10 4.51 1.98
N VAL A 232 19.74 4.73 0.72
CA VAL A 232 18.82 3.85 0.00
C VAL A 232 19.58 3.12 -1.08
N LEU A 233 19.50 1.80 -1.02
CA LEU A 233 20.09 0.89 -1.99
C LEU A 233 18.98 0.25 -2.83
N ARG A 234 19.24 0.17 -4.14
CA ARG A 234 18.27 -0.32 -5.13
C ARG A 234 18.76 -1.61 -5.75
N ALA A 235 17.86 -2.57 -5.91
CA ALA A 235 18.15 -3.82 -6.61
C ALA A 235 18.08 -3.67 -8.14
N ARG A 236 17.39 -2.64 -8.65
CA ARG A 236 17.22 -2.29 -10.08
C ARG A 236 17.50 -0.80 -10.28
N THR A 237 18.00 -0.38 -11.44
CA THR A 237 18.41 1.03 -11.68
C THR A 237 18.14 1.52 -13.11
N PHE A 238 17.83 2.80 -13.28
CA PHE A 238 17.76 3.43 -14.62
C PHE A 238 19.13 3.84 -15.18
N ARG A 239 20.22 3.63 -14.40
CA ARG A 239 21.56 4.12 -14.74
C ARG A 239 22.42 3.03 -15.39
N GLY A 240 23.43 3.47 -16.13
CA GLY A 240 24.42 2.60 -16.75
C GLY A 240 24.05 2.15 -18.17
N PRO A 241 24.98 1.50 -18.87
CA PRO A 241 24.71 0.96 -20.20
C PRO A 241 23.65 -0.16 -20.12
N PRO A 242 22.85 -0.38 -21.19
CA PRO A 242 21.92 -1.50 -21.24
C PRO A 242 22.63 -2.84 -21.01
N HIS A 243 21.90 -3.77 -20.42
CA HIS A 243 22.32 -5.16 -20.31
C HIS A 243 22.44 -5.81 -21.70
N TYR A 244 23.12 -6.96 -21.83
CA TYR A 244 23.31 -7.64 -23.13
C TYR A 244 22.00 -8.07 -23.80
N SER A 245 20.90 -8.13 -23.04
CA SER A 245 19.54 -8.32 -23.58
C SER A 245 18.97 -7.08 -24.28
N ASN A 246 19.75 -5.99 -24.37
CA ASN A 246 19.37 -4.68 -24.87
C ASN A 246 18.21 -4.02 -24.09
N ARG A 247 18.10 -4.35 -22.79
CA ARG A 247 17.11 -3.78 -21.87
C ARG A 247 17.79 -2.94 -20.79
N LEU A 248 17.05 -1.98 -20.24
CA LEU A 248 17.53 -1.20 -19.09
C LEU A 248 17.57 -2.08 -17.84
N TRP A 249 18.48 -1.79 -16.92
CA TRP A 249 18.52 -2.48 -15.62
C TRP A 249 17.24 -2.27 -14.80
N ALA A 250 16.54 -1.17 -15.05
CA ALA A 250 15.24 -0.88 -14.47
C ALA A 250 14.14 -1.78 -15.01
N ASP A 251 14.29 -2.40 -16.18
CA ASP A 251 13.29 -3.31 -16.76
C ASP A 251 13.54 -4.76 -16.37
N LEU A 252 14.78 -5.10 -16.03
CA LEU A 252 15.19 -6.45 -15.70
C LEU A 252 14.89 -6.82 -14.26
N SER A 253 14.70 -8.11 -14.00
CA SER A 253 14.65 -8.64 -12.63
C SER A 253 15.88 -8.22 -11.83
N ALA A 254 15.71 -7.98 -10.53
CA ALA A 254 16.77 -7.64 -9.58
C ALA A 254 18.02 -8.54 -9.70
N ARG A 255 17.80 -9.83 -10.01
CA ARG A 255 18.85 -10.83 -10.28
C ARG A 255 19.98 -10.28 -11.14
N TYR A 256 19.68 -9.71 -12.30
CA TYR A 256 20.71 -9.39 -13.30
C TYR A 256 21.57 -8.20 -12.90
N HIS A 257 20.95 -7.17 -12.32
CA HIS A 257 21.70 -6.01 -11.87
C HIS A 257 22.59 -6.38 -10.69
N LEU A 258 22.09 -7.20 -9.76
CA LEU A 258 22.89 -7.68 -8.62
C LEU A 258 23.95 -8.71 -9.03
N GLN A 259 23.71 -9.50 -10.07
CA GLN A 259 24.75 -10.32 -10.72
C GLN A 259 25.88 -9.45 -11.28
N ALA A 260 25.54 -8.34 -11.93
CA ALA A 260 26.54 -7.44 -12.49
C ALA A 260 27.33 -6.69 -11.41
N LEU A 261 26.69 -6.34 -10.30
CA LEU A 261 27.33 -5.64 -9.17
C LEU A 261 28.16 -6.57 -8.28
N TYR A 262 27.71 -7.81 -8.07
CA TYR A 262 28.30 -8.76 -7.13
C TYR A 262 28.50 -10.14 -7.78
N PRO A 263 29.29 -10.25 -8.87
CA PRO A 263 29.47 -11.51 -9.60
C PRO A 263 30.09 -12.62 -8.73
N GLU A 264 30.83 -12.26 -7.69
CA GLU A 264 31.45 -13.17 -6.72
C GLU A 264 30.48 -13.69 -5.64
N LEU A 265 29.25 -13.19 -5.58
CA LEU A 265 28.23 -13.55 -4.59
C LEU A 265 27.00 -14.24 -5.22
N PRO A 266 27.16 -15.39 -5.89
CA PRO A 266 26.05 -16.09 -6.56
C PRO A 266 24.95 -16.53 -5.59
N ALA A 267 25.24 -16.67 -4.29
CA ALA A 267 24.20 -16.97 -3.31
C ALA A 267 23.09 -15.90 -3.23
N ILE A 268 23.36 -14.66 -3.67
CA ILE A 268 22.37 -13.57 -3.71
C ILE A 268 21.47 -13.69 -4.95
N TRP A 269 22.08 -13.81 -6.14
CA TRP A 269 21.35 -13.69 -7.40
C TRP A 269 21.08 -15.03 -8.10
N HIS A 270 21.79 -16.10 -7.75
CA HIS A 270 21.65 -17.47 -8.25
C HIS A 270 21.40 -18.47 -7.12
N SER A 271 20.38 -18.17 -6.31
CA SER A 271 20.05 -18.90 -5.08
C SER A 271 19.51 -20.32 -5.28
N LEU A 272 19.13 -20.70 -6.52
CA LEU A 272 18.60 -22.02 -6.86
C LEU A 272 19.46 -22.70 -7.94
N PRO A 273 20.77 -22.94 -7.70
CA PRO A 273 21.72 -23.35 -8.73
C PRO A 273 21.47 -24.76 -9.29
N GLN A 274 20.70 -25.58 -8.59
CA GLN A 274 20.33 -26.94 -9.02
C GLN A 274 19.00 -26.98 -9.77
N SER A 275 18.27 -25.87 -9.87
CA SER A 275 17.00 -25.84 -10.59
C SER A 275 17.24 -25.96 -12.08
N THR A 276 16.54 -26.92 -12.71
CA THR A 276 16.46 -27.07 -14.16
C THR A 276 15.19 -26.46 -14.74
N ASP A 277 14.38 -25.80 -13.92
CA ASP A 277 13.12 -25.21 -14.36
C ASP A 277 13.35 -24.17 -15.46
N SER A 278 12.43 -24.14 -16.41
CA SER A 278 12.39 -23.15 -17.48
C SER A 278 12.26 -21.71 -16.97
N MET A 279 11.64 -21.53 -15.81
CA MET A 279 11.36 -20.26 -15.15
C MET A 279 12.26 -20.00 -13.95
N ARG A 280 13.30 -20.80 -13.70
CA ARG A 280 14.16 -20.68 -12.50
C ARG A 280 14.68 -19.26 -12.22
N GLU A 281 14.94 -18.45 -13.24
CA GLU A 281 15.44 -17.08 -13.06
C GLU A 281 14.35 -16.10 -12.62
N ARG A 282 13.07 -16.44 -12.84
CA ARG A 282 11.92 -15.78 -12.24
C ARG A 282 11.90 -16.03 -10.73
N ASP A 283 11.98 -17.30 -10.32
CA ASP A 283 12.00 -17.69 -8.90
C ASP A 283 13.20 -17.08 -8.16
N GLU A 284 14.38 -17.13 -8.77
CA GLU A 284 15.58 -16.51 -8.20
C GLU A 284 15.44 -14.99 -8.10
N GLY A 285 14.68 -14.36 -9.00
CA GLY A 285 14.36 -12.94 -8.97
C GLY A 285 13.68 -12.51 -7.67
N LEU A 286 12.65 -13.25 -7.23
CA LEU A 286 11.91 -12.99 -5.98
C LEU A 286 12.80 -13.14 -4.74
N ARG A 287 13.70 -14.12 -4.77
CA ARG A 287 14.63 -14.41 -3.67
C ARG A 287 15.79 -13.43 -3.59
N THR A 288 16.15 -12.80 -4.71
CA THR A 288 17.34 -11.97 -4.81
C THR A 288 17.26 -10.76 -3.87
N THR A 289 16.10 -10.09 -3.79
CA THR A 289 15.96 -8.84 -3.03
C THR A 289 16.13 -9.01 -1.52
N PRO A 290 15.50 -9.99 -0.84
CA PRO A 290 15.76 -10.23 0.58
C PRO A 290 17.18 -10.75 0.84
N LEU A 291 17.73 -11.61 -0.02
CA LEU A 291 19.10 -12.13 0.15
C LEU A 291 20.14 -11.00 0.04
N TYR A 292 19.93 -10.06 -0.88
CA TYR A 292 20.75 -8.86 -0.98
C TYR A 292 20.61 -7.97 0.27
N ALA A 293 19.39 -7.71 0.72
CA ALA A 293 19.13 -6.92 1.92
C ALA A 293 19.80 -7.52 3.17
N ASN A 294 19.80 -8.85 3.29
CA ASN A 294 20.50 -9.57 4.35
C ASN A 294 22.00 -9.35 4.26
N HIS A 295 22.58 -9.53 3.08
CA HIS A 295 24.02 -9.37 2.85
C HIS A 295 24.52 -7.98 3.25
N ILE A 296 23.79 -6.94 2.90
CA ILE A 296 24.20 -5.56 3.20
C ILE A 296 23.85 -5.09 4.63
N GLY A 297 23.16 -5.92 5.41
CA GLY A 297 22.69 -5.57 6.76
C GLY A 297 21.67 -4.43 6.76
N ALA A 298 20.69 -4.46 5.84
CA ALA A 298 19.67 -3.43 5.74
C ALA A 298 18.84 -3.32 7.04
N LYS A 299 18.37 -2.11 7.36
CA LYS A 299 17.46 -1.84 8.48
C LYS A 299 15.99 -2.10 8.14
N ALA A 300 15.65 -2.05 6.85
CA ALA A 300 14.35 -2.44 6.34
C ALA A 300 14.48 -2.80 4.86
N LEU A 301 13.55 -3.62 4.39
CA LEU A 301 13.32 -3.94 2.98
C LEU A 301 11.89 -3.55 2.61
N ILE A 302 11.74 -2.73 1.58
CA ILE A 302 10.45 -2.30 1.05
C ILE A 302 10.38 -2.73 -0.41
N ASN A 303 9.56 -3.74 -0.70
CA ASN A 303 9.27 -4.20 -2.06
C ASN A 303 8.00 -3.49 -2.54
N LEU A 304 8.06 -2.86 -3.72
CA LEU A 304 6.94 -2.08 -4.27
C LEU A 304 6.32 -2.82 -5.44
N HIS A 305 5.02 -3.09 -5.34
CA HIS A 305 4.25 -3.90 -6.27
C HIS A 305 2.92 -3.22 -6.64
N THR A 306 2.23 -3.80 -7.62
CA THR A 306 0.80 -3.56 -7.84
C THR A 306 0.07 -4.90 -7.92
N ASN A 307 -1.15 -4.94 -7.42
CA ASN A 307 -1.83 -6.21 -7.20
C ASN A 307 -2.75 -6.59 -8.36
N GLY A 308 -3.10 -7.87 -8.45
CA GLY A 308 -4.06 -8.42 -9.41
C GLY A 308 -5.10 -9.28 -8.70
N GLY A 309 -6.34 -9.25 -9.17
CA GLY A 309 -7.45 -10.03 -8.64
C GLY A 309 -8.75 -9.71 -9.37
N GLU A 310 -9.89 -9.97 -8.74
CA GLU A 310 -11.20 -9.57 -9.27
C GLU A 310 -11.21 -8.13 -9.82
N THR A 311 -11.90 -7.94 -10.94
CA THR A 311 -11.87 -6.65 -11.67
C THR A 311 -12.46 -5.47 -10.87
N SER A 312 -13.22 -5.75 -9.81
CA SER A 312 -13.74 -4.76 -8.87
C SER A 312 -12.89 -4.58 -7.61
N ALA A 313 -11.86 -5.42 -7.38
CA ALA A 313 -10.96 -5.28 -6.23
C ALA A 313 -10.21 -3.93 -6.32
N THR A 314 -10.02 -3.26 -5.18
CA THR A 314 -9.44 -1.90 -5.15
C THR A 314 -8.76 -1.65 -3.82
N GLY A 315 -7.78 -0.75 -3.84
CA GLY A 315 -7.13 -0.24 -2.65
C GLY A 315 -5.70 -0.72 -2.47
N VAL A 316 -5.06 -0.16 -1.44
CA VAL A 316 -3.70 -0.50 -1.03
C VAL A 316 -3.71 -1.78 -0.19
N GLN A 317 -2.67 -2.60 -0.33
CA GLN A 317 -2.35 -3.65 0.64
C GLN A 317 -0.88 -3.56 1.04
N VAL A 318 -0.56 -3.93 2.28
CA VAL A 318 0.83 -4.11 2.71
C VAL A 318 0.96 -5.48 3.33
N LEU A 319 1.76 -6.34 2.70
CA LEU A 319 1.94 -7.72 3.10
C LEU A 319 3.21 -7.87 3.94
N PHE A 320 3.13 -8.70 4.99
CA PHE A 320 4.25 -9.05 5.83
C PHE A 320 4.19 -10.52 6.22
N HIS A 321 5.33 -11.13 6.54
CA HIS A 321 5.34 -12.52 6.97
C HIS A 321 4.74 -12.65 8.38
N GLU A 322 3.79 -13.55 8.62
CA GLU A 322 3.03 -13.66 9.89
C GLU A 322 3.88 -13.68 11.19
N LYS A 323 5.05 -14.32 11.15
CA LYS A 323 5.99 -14.47 12.28
C LYS A 323 6.86 -13.23 12.52
N LYS A 324 6.64 -12.14 11.77
CA LYS A 324 7.50 -10.96 11.71
C LYS A 324 6.79 -9.73 12.26
N ILE A 325 6.83 -9.61 13.59
CA ILE A 325 6.13 -8.56 14.36
C ILE A 325 6.63 -7.16 14.00
N GLU A 326 7.92 -7.00 13.74
CA GLU A 326 8.47 -5.69 13.35
C GLU A 326 8.05 -5.31 11.93
N SER A 327 7.98 -6.28 11.01
CA SER A 327 7.35 -6.09 9.69
C SER A 327 5.87 -5.70 9.82
N ALA A 328 5.11 -6.30 10.74
CA ALA A 328 3.71 -5.92 11.00
C ALA A 328 3.57 -4.46 11.44
N LYS A 329 4.42 -4.02 12.38
CA LYS A 329 4.46 -2.61 12.83
C LYS A 329 4.81 -1.64 11.71
N LEU A 330 5.77 -2.02 10.86
CA LEU A 330 6.14 -1.24 9.68
C LEU A 330 4.96 -1.15 8.70
N ALA A 331 4.28 -2.28 8.43
CA ALA A 331 3.13 -2.35 7.54
C ALA A 331 1.98 -1.44 8.01
N ASP A 332 1.60 -1.52 9.28
CA ASP A 332 0.55 -0.69 9.88
C ASP A 332 0.91 0.81 9.82
N SER A 333 2.18 1.14 10.09
CA SER A 333 2.68 2.53 10.01
C SER A 333 2.62 3.06 8.58
N ILE A 334 3.00 2.25 7.59
CA ILE A 334 2.90 2.58 6.16
C ILE A 334 1.45 2.82 5.76
N LEU A 335 0.53 1.92 6.10
CA LEU A 335 -0.87 2.04 5.73
C LEU A 335 -1.53 3.29 6.35
N CYS A 336 -1.32 3.54 7.63
CA CYS A 336 -1.81 4.74 8.30
C CYS A 336 -1.31 6.03 7.62
N ALA A 337 -0.02 6.08 7.27
CA ALA A 337 0.57 7.23 6.59
C ALA A 337 0.12 7.35 5.13
N MET A 338 -0.03 6.23 4.40
CA MET A 338 -0.58 6.23 3.04
C MET A 338 -2.02 6.73 3.01
N LYS A 339 -2.86 6.34 3.98
CA LYS A 339 -4.24 6.82 4.13
C LYS A 339 -4.26 8.34 4.24
N GLU A 340 -3.48 8.90 5.17
CA GLU A 340 -3.39 10.35 5.35
C GLU A 340 -2.89 11.08 4.09
N GLN A 341 -1.85 10.55 3.43
CA GLN A 341 -1.22 11.21 2.29
C GLN A 341 -2.05 11.13 1.01
N ILE A 342 -2.60 9.95 0.67
CA ILE A 342 -3.44 9.77 -0.53
C ILE A 342 -4.72 10.61 -0.41
N HIS A 343 -5.31 10.68 0.78
CA HIS A 343 -6.56 11.41 1.02
C HIS A 343 -6.40 12.93 1.05
N THR A 344 -5.17 13.46 0.90
CA THR A 344 -4.95 14.91 0.68
C THR A 344 -5.45 15.40 -0.68
N ASP A 345 -5.63 14.49 -1.65
CA ASP A 345 -6.18 14.81 -2.96
C ASP A 345 -7.67 14.45 -2.98
N ASP A 346 -8.53 15.43 -3.26
CA ASP A 346 -9.99 15.24 -3.25
C ASP A 346 -10.46 14.14 -4.21
N ARG A 347 -9.69 13.85 -5.27
CA ARG A 347 -9.98 12.77 -6.22
C ARG A 347 -9.92 11.38 -5.57
N TRP A 348 -9.13 11.22 -4.50
CA TRP A 348 -8.83 9.94 -3.87
C TRP A 348 -9.15 9.91 -2.37
N LYS A 349 -9.93 10.87 -1.89
CA LYS A 349 -10.37 10.95 -0.49
C LYS A 349 -11.11 9.70 0.00
N GLY A 350 -11.79 9.00 -0.91
CA GLY A 350 -12.47 7.73 -0.65
C GLY A 350 -11.67 6.48 -1.04
N TYR A 351 -10.42 6.63 -1.50
CA TYR A 351 -9.62 5.48 -1.93
C TYR A 351 -9.34 4.55 -0.75
N ARG A 352 -9.51 3.25 -0.96
CA ARG A 352 -9.40 2.28 0.12
C ARG A 352 -7.95 2.11 0.54
N VAL A 353 -7.68 2.43 1.81
CA VAL A 353 -6.43 2.11 2.49
C VAL A 353 -6.80 1.48 3.83
N PRO A 354 -6.57 0.17 4.02
CA PRO A 354 -6.91 -0.52 5.26
C PRO A 354 -6.06 -0.01 6.43
N ASP A 355 -6.53 -0.24 7.66
CA ASP A 355 -5.81 0.22 8.86
C ASP A 355 -4.71 -0.76 9.31
N LYS A 356 -4.70 -1.98 8.75
CA LYS A 356 -3.81 -3.07 9.13
C LYS A 356 -3.20 -3.77 7.93
N GLY A 357 -1.93 -4.17 8.06
CA GLY A 357 -1.26 -5.01 7.08
C GLY A 357 -1.85 -6.42 7.03
N HIS A 358 -1.57 -7.15 5.96
CA HIS A 358 -1.97 -8.55 5.81
C HIS A 358 -0.80 -9.47 6.12
N ALA A 359 -1.01 -10.37 7.08
CA ALA A 359 -0.09 -11.47 7.32
C ALA A 359 -0.15 -12.47 6.16
N VAL A 360 1.01 -13.00 5.76
CA VAL A 360 1.18 -14.06 4.76
C VAL A 360 2.24 -15.06 5.20
N ARG A 361 2.15 -16.32 4.74
CA ARG A 361 3.18 -17.36 4.95
C ARG A 361 4.20 -17.40 3.82
N ASN A 362 3.70 -17.37 2.60
CA ASN A 362 4.45 -17.83 1.46
C ASN A 362 4.73 -16.72 0.45
N LYS A 363 5.55 -15.74 0.88
CA LYS A 363 6.15 -14.73 0.00
C LYS A 363 7.65 -14.68 0.19
N ALA A 364 8.42 -15.04 -0.83
CA ALA A 364 9.87 -15.08 -0.74
C ALA A 364 10.45 -13.74 -0.25
N GLU A 365 9.95 -12.59 -0.75
CA GLU A 365 10.46 -11.27 -0.40
C GLU A 365 10.33 -10.91 1.09
N THR A 366 9.27 -11.38 1.76
CA THR A 366 9.04 -11.11 3.19
C THR A 366 9.60 -12.23 4.06
N ARG A 367 9.48 -13.49 3.65
CA ARG A 367 9.95 -14.67 4.39
C ARG A 367 11.46 -14.71 4.56
N LEU A 368 12.22 -14.42 3.51
CA LEU A 368 13.68 -14.59 3.50
C LEU A 368 14.46 -13.39 4.08
N GLY A 369 13.82 -12.24 4.31
CA GLY A 369 14.51 -11.06 4.86
C GLY A 369 14.72 -11.13 6.38
N ASN A 370 15.90 -10.80 6.89
CA ASN A 370 16.23 -10.88 8.32
C ASN A 370 15.97 -9.55 9.06
N MET A 371 15.38 -8.58 8.39
CA MET A 371 14.98 -7.27 8.88
C MET A 371 13.46 -7.08 8.68
N PRO A 372 12.86 -5.99 9.18
CA PRO A 372 11.51 -5.60 8.78
C PRO A 372 11.39 -5.53 7.26
N SER A 373 10.56 -6.41 6.70
CA SER A 373 10.41 -6.63 5.25
C SER A 373 8.94 -6.66 4.88
N VAL A 374 8.55 -5.74 4.01
CA VAL A 374 7.17 -5.60 3.54
C VAL A 374 7.07 -5.61 2.02
N ILE A 375 5.94 -6.06 1.51
CA ILE A 375 5.48 -5.82 0.14
C ILE A 375 4.39 -4.76 0.20
N VAL A 376 4.55 -3.66 -0.53
CA VAL A 376 3.55 -2.60 -0.65
C VAL A 376 2.88 -2.71 -2.01
N GLU A 377 1.63 -3.16 -2.00
CA GLU A 377 0.75 -3.20 -3.16
C GLU A 377 0.02 -1.86 -3.27
N ALA A 378 0.42 -1.03 -4.24
CA ALA A 378 -0.08 0.34 -4.32
C ALA A 378 -1.53 0.48 -4.83
N GLY A 379 -2.11 -0.60 -5.37
CA GLY A 379 -3.44 -0.65 -5.98
C GLY A 379 -3.60 -1.88 -6.88
N PHE A 380 -4.83 -2.19 -7.30
CA PHE A 380 -5.14 -3.34 -8.16
C PHE A 380 -5.07 -2.98 -9.65
N HIS A 381 -4.03 -3.38 -10.37
CA HIS A 381 -3.89 -3.07 -11.81
C HIS A 381 -4.93 -3.78 -12.68
N THR A 382 -5.60 -4.82 -12.18
CA THR A 382 -6.74 -5.47 -12.83
C THR A 382 -8.03 -4.65 -12.74
N ASN A 383 -8.12 -3.72 -11.79
CA ASN A 383 -9.22 -2.76 -11.70
C ASN A 383 -8.91 -1.53 -12.57
N PRO A 384 -9.80 -1.15 -13.49
CA PRO A 384 -9.52 -0.06 -14.43
C PRO A 384 -9.35 1.31 -13.76
N ASN A 385 -10.04 1.57 -12.64
CA ASN A 385 -9.90 2.83 -11.92
C ASN A 385 -8.55 2.88 -11.18
N ASP A 386 -8.17 1.79 -10.51
CA ASP A 386 -6.86 1.67 -9.87
C ASP A 386 -5.74 1.76 -10.91
N ALA A 387 -5.89 1.11 -12.07
CA ALA A 387 -4.92 1.21 -13.16
C ALA A 387 -4.71 2.67 -13.63
N GLU A 388 -5.78 3.43 -13.83
CA GLU A 388 -5.67 4.85 -14.17
C GLU A 388 -4.90 5.63 -13.07
N MET A 389 -5.21 5.37 -11.80
CA MET A 389 -4.52 6.00 -10.66
C MET A 389 -3.04 5.61 -10.57
N LEU A 390 -2.72 4.33 -10.78
CA LEU A 390 -1.38 3.78 -10.67
C LEU A 390 -0.39 4.42 -11.67
N THR A 391 -0.88 4.86 -12.83
CA THR A 391 -0.07 5.60 -13.82
C THR A 391 0.01 7.11 -13.53
N ASN A 392 -0.81 7.63 -12.62
CA ASN A 392 -0.87 9.04 -12.29
C ASN A 392 0.32 9.47 -11.41
N ARG A 393 1.14 10.40 -11.89
CA ARG A 393 2.34 10.88 -11.17
C ARG A 393 2.02 11.51 -9.81
N ARG A 394 0.85 12.13 -9.64
CA ARG A 394 0.44 12.69 -8.35
C ARG A 394 0.08 11.58 -7.37
N PHE A 395 -0.59 10.51 -7.81
CA PHE A 395 -0.89 9.34 -6.99
C PHE A 395 0.41 8.66 -6.55
N GLN A 396 1.32 8.37 -7.49
CA GLN A 396 2.65 7.83 -7.22
C GLN A 396 3.38 8.62 -6.12
N LEU A 397 3.37 9.95 -6.22
CA LEU A 397 3.98 10.82 -5.23
C LEU A 397 3.31 10.72 -3.86
N LEU A 398 1.97 10.77 -3.79
CA LEU A 398 1.24 10.69 -2.52
C LEU A 398 1.40 9.32 -1.86
N SER A 399 1.29 8.24 -2.62
CA SER A 399 1.51 6.87 -2.13
C SER A 399 2.92 6.72 -1.55
N MET A 400 3.95 7.16 -2.26
CA MET A 400 5.34 7.03 -1.79
C MET A 400 5.71 8.02 -0.69
N ARG A 401 5.05 9.18 -0.59
CA ARG A 401 5.11 10.03 0.62
C ARG A 401 4.53 9.32 1.83
N GLY A 402 3.42 8.59 1.65
CA GLY A 402 2.85 7.72 2.67
C GLY A 402 3.82 6.65 3.14
N VAL A 403 4.43 5.92 2.20
CA VAL A 403 5.43 4.88 2.52
C VAL A 403 6.64 5.48 3.25
N GLU A 404 7.19 6.62 2.79
CA GLU A 404 8.28 7.32 3.48
C GLU A 404 7.88 7.71 4.91
N LYS A 405 6.74 8.39 5.08
CA LYS A 405 6.29 8.84 6.39
C LYS A 405 6.06 7.65 7.32
N GLY A 406 5.45 6.57 6.83
CA GLY A 406 5.26 5.33 7.57
C GLY A 406 6.57 4.70 8.03
N TYR A 407 7.55 4.56 7.13
CA TYR A 407 8.89 4.08 7.48
C TYR A 407 9.58 4.98 8.51
N ARG A 408 9.55 6.30 8.31
CA ARG A 408 10.20 7.24 9.21
C ARG A 408 9.60 7.18 10.62
N LEU A 409 8.27 7.21 10.73
CA LEU A 409 7.59 7.08 12.02
C LEU A 409 7.92 5.75 12.71
N TYR A 410 7.92 4.64 11.97
CA TYR A 410 8.34 3.34 12.46
C TYR A 410 9.79 3.38 13.00
N SER A 411 10.72 3.92 12.21
CA SER A 411 12.14 3.98 12.57
C SER A 411 12.42 4.87 13.78
N GLU A 412 11.60 5.92 13.99
CA GLU A 412 11.67 6.83 15.12
C GLU A 412 10.92 6.27 16.36
N GLY A 413 10.31 5.09 16.27
CA GLY A 413 9.51 4.50 17.34
C GLY A 413 8.22 5.27 17.64
N LYS A 414 7.71 6.03 16.66
CA LYS A 414 6.49 6.83 16.78
C LYS A 414 5.30 6.08 16.21
N THR A 415 4.20 6.09 16.95
CA THR A 415 2.91 5.60 16.43
C THR A 415 2.39 6.60 15.40
N CYS A 416 1.91 6.07 14.27
CA CYS A 416 1.20 6.88 13.28
C CYS A 416 -0.14 7.36 13.86
N ALA A 417 -0.39 8.66 13.76
CA ALA A 417 -1.64 9.29 14.14
C ALA A 417 -1.96 10.38 13.10
N PRO A 418 -3.22 10.48 12.63
CA PRO A 418 -3.61 11.52 11.69
C PRO A 418 -3.38 12.91 12.27
N LEU A 419 -2.99 13.86 11.41
CA LEU A 419 -2.95 15.26 11.77
C LEU A 419 -4.35 15.79 12.08
N GLU A 420 -4.58 16.20 13.32
CA GLU A 420 -5.88 16.68 13.78
C GLU A 420 -5.72 17.78 14.82
N LEU A 421 -6.41 18.91 14.65
CA LEU A 421 -6.54 19.92 15.70
C LEU A 421 -7.41 19.37 16.84
N LYS A 422 -6.95 19.47 18.09
CA LYS A 422 -7.64 18.97 19.27
C LYS A 422 -8.26 20.10 20.08
N GLU A 423 -7.45 20.75 20.89
CA GLU A 423 -7.89 21.81 21.80
C GLU A 423 -7.23 23.12 21.39
N ILE A 424 -8.02 24.19 21.32
CA ILE A 424 -7.50 25.54 21.10
C ILE A 424 -7.80 26.33 22.36
N VAL A 425 -6.77 26.57 23.17
CA VAL A 425 -6.89 27.25 24.45
C VAL A 425 -6.50 28.71 24.28
N SER A 426 -7.37 29.61 24.70
CA SER A 426 -7.06 31.03 24.80
C SER A 426 -7.32 31.54 26.21
N ALA A 427 -6.44 32.39 26.72
CA ALA A 427 -6.66 33.09 27.99
C ALA A 427 -7.49 34.36 27.74
N PRO A 428 -8.41 34.75 28.63
CA PRO A 428 -9.10 36.02 28.47
C PRO A 428 -8.11 37.18 28.58
N GLY A 429 -8.18 38.14 27.66
CA GLY A 429 -7.33 39.34 27.64
C GLY A 429 -8.12 40.59 27.96
N ASN A 430 -7.45 41.67 28.36
CA ASN A 430 -8.09 42.98 28.49
C ASN A 430 -8.15 43.69 27.12
N THR A 431 -9.05 44.66 26.94
CA THR A 431 -9.00 45.52 25.75
C THR A 431 -7.62 46.17 25.59
N GLY A 432 -7.13 46.26 24.36
CA GLY A 432 -5.78 46.78 24.04
C GLY A 432 -4.63 45.80 24.34
N SER A 433 -4.92 44.58 24.82
CA SER A 433 -3.91 43.55 25.06
C SER A 433 -3.87 42.49 23.95
N LYS A 434 -2.81 41.70 23.96
CA LYS A 434 -2.71 40.49 23.17
C LYS A 434 -3.07 39.28 24.01
N VAL A 435 -3.89 38.40 23.46
CA VAL A 435 -4.31 37.14 24.04
C VAL A 435 -3.43 36.02 23.49
N PRO A 436 -2.70 35.27 24.33
CA PRO A 436 -2.01 34.08 23.89
C PRO A 436 -3.03 32.99 23.55
N VAL A 437 -2.82 32.33 22.41
CA VAL A 437 -3.60 31.19 21.93
C VAL A 437 -2.66 29.99 21.73
N ALA A 438 -2.96 28.89 22.39
CA ALA A 438 -2.29 27.61 22.24
C ALA A 438 -3.13 26.66 21.37
N VAL A 439 -2.54 26.18 20.28
CA VAL A 439 -3.17 25.32 19.27
C VAL A 439 -2.62 23.91 19.46
N HIS A 440 -3.36 23.06 20.16
CA HIS A 440 -2.99 21.66 20.35
C HIS A 440 -3.41 20.84 19.13
N PHE A 441 -2.50 20.00 18.66
CA PHE A 441 -2.74 19.05 17.58
C PHE A 441 -2.22 17.65 17.93
N ASN A 442 -2.78 16.66 17.26
CA ASN A 442 -2.30 15.28 17.21
C ASN A 442 -1.56 15.03 15.89
N GLY A 443 -0.80 13.94 15.83
CA GLY A 443 -0.10 13.50 14.63
C GLY A 443 1.27 14.11 14.42
N HIS A 444 1.86 13.82 13.26
CA HIS A 444 3.25 14.17 12.92
C HIS A 444 3.30 14.97 11.61
N PRO A 445 2.98 16.29 11.65
CA PRO A 445 2.92 17.12 10.45
C PRO A 445 4.31 17.32 9.84
N GLN A 446 4.37 17.47 8.52
CA GLN A 446 5.59 17.87 7.84
C GLN A 446 5.76 19.40 7.89
N PHE A 447 6.80 19.86 8.58
CA PHE A 447 7.14 21.28 8.63
C PHE A 447 7.83 21.74 7.33
N PRO A 448 7.69 23.02 6.94
CA PRO A 448 6.93 24.08 7.61
C PRO A 448 5.41 23.88 7.65
N VAL A 449 4.77 24.32 8.73
CA VAL A 449 3.31 24.31 8.88
C VAL A 449 2.76 25.74 8.74
N ARG A 450 1.62 25.87 8.08
CA ARG A 450 0.83 27.10 8.01
C ARG A 450 -0.41 26.97 8.88
N VAL A 451 -0.69 27.98 9.70
CA VAL A 451 -1.94 28.11 10.45
C VAL A 451 -2.69 29.33 9.94
N ILE A 452 -3.78 29.10 9.21
CA ILE A 452 -4.67 30.13 8.68
C ILE A 452 -5.73 30.41 9.74
N LYS A 453 -5.93 31.69 10.06
CA LYS A 453 -6.89 32.17 11.06
C LYS A 453 -7.95 32.98 10.34
N GLU A 454 -9.13 32.41 10.15
CA GLU A 454 -10.29 33.05 9.55
C GLU A 454 -11.22 33.58 10.66
N THR A 455 -11.57 34.87 10.63
CA THR A 455 -12.53 35.43 11.60
C THR A 455 -13.96 35.14 11.14
N LEU A 456 -14.69 34.32 11.90
CA LEU A 456 -16.08 33.97 11.61
C LEU A 456 -17.07 34.94 12.24
N SER A 457 -16.74 35.43 13.45
CA SER A 457 -17.54 36.43 14.16
C SER A 457 -16.63 37.48 14.75
N CYS A 458 -16.90 38.74 14.40
CA CYS A 458 -16.23 39.92 14.91
C CYS A 458 -17.22 40.74 15.74
N PRO A 459 -16.92 41.05 17.02
CA PRO A 459 -17.76 41.90 17.84
C PRO A 459 -18.08 43.25 17.18
N GLU A 460 -19.26 43.79 17.47
CA GLU A 460 -19.66 45.11 16.97
C GLU A 460 -18.67 46.21 17.42
N GLY A 461 -18.31 47.11 16.50
CA GLY A 461 -17.32 48.16 16.75
C GLY A 461 -15.85 47.71 16.66
N TRP A 462 -15.57 46.41 16.47
CA TRP A 462 -14.20 45.92 16.26
C TRP A 462 -13.77 45.96 14.80
N SER A 463 -12.48 46.23 14.59
CA SER A 463 -11.82 46.03 13.30
C SER A 463 -11.03 44.72 13.32
N CYS A 464 -11.68 43.61 12.96
CA CYS A 464 -11.01 42.32 12.84
C CYS A 464 -10.40 42.13 11.44
N LEU A 465 -9.21 41.50 11.38
CA LEU A 465 -8.70 40.99 10.10
C LEU A 465 -9.56 39.81 9.66
N LYS A 466 -9.97 39.80 8.39
CA LYS A 466 -10.73 38.67 7.81
C LYS A 466 -9.95 37.37 7.91
N GLU A 467 -8.67 37.43 7.54
CA GLU A 467 -7.78 36.28 7.56
C GLU A 467 -6.36 36.71 7.93
N LYS A 468 -5.64 35.87 8.67
CA LYS A 468 -4.19 35.97 8.87
C LYS A 468 -3.55 34.59 8.88
N THR A 469 -2.42 34.43 8.21
CA THR A 469 -1.63 33.18 8.23
C THR A 469 -0.39 33.37 9.10
N ASP A 470 -0.15 32.45 10.03
CA ASP A 470 1.15 32.27 10.68
C ASP A 470 1.88 31.06 10.05
N ARG A 471 3.21 31.11 10.02
CA ARG A 471 4.05 30.03 9.50
C ARG A 471 5.07 29.60 10.54
N TYR A 472 5.14 28.31 10.78
CA TYR A 472 6.08 27.67 11.69
C TYR A 472 7.09 26.90 10.86
N GLU A 473 8.33 27.39 10.78
CA GLU A 473 9.34 26.85 9.87
C GLU A 473 9.99 25.56 10.38
N LEU A 474 10.20 25.47 11.69
CA LEU A 474 10.94 24.37 12.31
C LEU A 474 9.98 23.38 13.00
N PRO A 475 10.32 22.08 13.00
CA PRO A 475 9.60 21.09 13.78
C PRO A 475 9.52 21.48 15.25
N GLN A 476 8.30 21.49 15.79
CA GLN A 476 8.04 21.76 17.19
C GLN A 476 6.86 20.90 17.70
N PRO A 477 6.89 20.49 18.97
CA PRO A 477 5.80 19.73 19.55
C PRO A 477 4.52 20.56 19.65
N SER A 478 3.39 19.87 19.77
CA SER A 478 2.12 20.47 20.20
C SER A 478 2.27 21.01 21.63
N PRO A 479 1.77 22.24 21.93
CA PRO A 479 0.99 23.13 21.08
C PRO A 479 1.83 24.10 20.22
N LEU A 480 1.27 24.57 19.09
CA LEU A 480 1.74 25.78 18.41
C LEU A 480 1.16 27.02 19.11
N ALA A 481 1.92 28.11 19.23
CA ALA A 481 1.47 29.31 19.94
C ALA A 481 1.41 30.53 19.02
N TYR A 482 0.32 31.29 19.09
CA TYR A 482 0.20 32.61 18.45
C TYR A 482 -0.54 33.62 19.35
N GLU A 483 -0.57 34.88 18.93
CA GLU A 483 -1.26 35.96 19.63
C GLU A 483 -2.49 36.45 18.84
N SER A 484 -3.65 36.48 19.49
CA SER A 484 -4.85 37.20 19.04
C SER A 484 -4.88 38.61 19.64
N ASN A 485 -5.38 39.59 18.91
CA ASN A 485 -5.45 40.97 19.40
C ASN A 485 -6.84 41.28 19.97
N CYS A 486 -6.91 41.77 21.21
CA CYS A 486 -8.07 42.48 21.72
C CYS A 486 -7.92 43.96 21.33
N PRO A 487 -8.64 44.48 20.32
CA PRO A 487 -8.49 45.87 19.91
C PRO A 487 -8.82 46.82 21.06
N SER A 488 -8.12 47.95 21.12
CA SER A 488 -8.44 49.03 22.07
C SER A 488 -9.80 49.62 21.68
N TYR A 489 -10.83 49.33 22.46
CA TYR A 489 -12.19 49.81 22.23
C TYR A 489 -12.87 50.14 23.56
N GLN A 490 -13.68 51.20 23.58
CA GLN A 490 -14.40 51.70 24.77
C GLN A 490 -15.69 50.91 25.07
N SER A 491 -15.69 49.58 24.87
CA SER A 491 -16.80 48.74 25.29
C SER A 491 -16.77 48.56 26.80
N GLN A 492 -17.92 48.70 27.46
CA GLN A 492 -18.09 48.35 28.87
C GLN A 492 -18.31 46.83 29.09
N ASP A 493 -18.53 46.09 28.00
CA ASP A 493 -18.88 44.67 28.02
C ASP A 493 -17.69 43.79 27.64
N THR A 494 -17.63 42.61 28.28
CA THR A 494 -16.81 41.49 27.83
C THR A 494 -17.39 40.95 26.52
N VAL A 495 -16.55 40.82 25.50
CA VAL A 495 -16.97 40.36 24.17
C VAL A 495 -16.17 39.15 23.73
N THR A 496 -16.77 38.36 22.84
CA THR A 496 -16.21 37.11 22.32
C THR A 496 -16.09 37.20 20.80
N ALA A 497 -14.90 36.88 20.28
CA ALA A 497 -14.68 36.72 18.85
C ALA A 497 -14.51 35.23 18.53
N VAL A 498 -14.98 34.81 17.35
CA VAL A 498 -14.92 33.41 16.89
C VAL A 498 -14.02 33.32 15.67
N GLN A 499 -13.10 32.35 15.68
CA GLN A 499 -12.16 32.09 14.59
C GLN A 499 -12.18 30.62 14.18
N ARG A 500 -12.01 30.37 12.88
CA ARG A 500 -11.62 29.06 12.36
C ARG A 500 -10.12 29.02 12.17
N LEU A 501 -9.48 28.01 12.75
CA LEU A 501 -8.08 27.68 12.49
C LEU A 501 -8.04 26.56 11.46
N THR A 502 -7.23 26.75 10.42
CA THR A 502 -6.89 25.72 9.44
C THR A 502 -5.39 25.51 9.46
N MET A 503 -4.96 24.33 9.89
CA MET A 503 -3.55 23.91 9.87
C MET A 503 -3.28 23.11 8.60
N ILE A 504 -2.25 23.52 7.87
CA ILE A 504 -1.82 22.89 6.61
C ILE A 504 -0.33 22.58 6.74
N ASP A 505 0.04 21.32 6.62
CA ASP A 505 1.44 20.91 6.59
C ASP A 505 2.03 20.99 5.16
N THR A 506 3.33 20.78 5.02
CA THR A 506 4.02 20.86 3.72
C THR A 506 3.63 19.73 2.75
N ASP A 507 3.10 18.62 3.26
CA ASP A 507 2.58 17.55 2.40
C ASP A 507 1.19 17.86 1.85
N GLY A 508 0.51 18.85 2.42
CA GLY A 508 -0.85 19.24 2.06
C GLY A 508 -1.91 18.58 2.92
N VAL A 509 -1.54 18.02 4.08
CA VAL A 509 -2.50 17.51 5.06
C VAL A 509 -3.18 18.69 5.74
N ILE A 510 -4.51 18.70 5.71
CA ILE A 510 -5.34 19.82 6.19
C ILE A 510 -6.20 19.34 7.37
N THR A 511 -6.21 20.11 8.44
CA THR A 511 -7.16 19.96 9.55
C THR A 511 -7.67 21.33 9.97
N SER A 512 -8.90 21.40 10.48
CA SER A 512 -9.52 22.66 10.90
C SER A 512 -10.37 22.52 12.15
N ALA A 513 -10.39 23.55 12.99
CA ALA A 513 -11.21 23.63 14.19
C ALA A 513 -11.61 25.08 14.46
N GLU A 514 -12.80 25.28 15.02
CA GLU A 514 -13.29 26.59 15.43
C GLU A 514 -12.98 26.81 16.92
N HIS A 515 -12.64 28.05 17.28
CA HIS A 515 -12.45 28.45 18.67
C HIS A 515 -12.92 29.87 18.91
N SER A 516 -13.12 30.19 20.19
CA SER A 516 -13.50 31.50 20.65
C SER A 516 -12.44 32.05 21.59
N PHE A 517 -12.17 33.35 21.50
CA PHE A 517 -11.36 34.05 22.50
C PHE A 517 -12.12 35.24 23.07
N VAL A 518 -11.87 35.52 24.35
CA VAL A 518 -12.61 36.49 25.16
C VAL A 518 -11.74 37.71 25.43
N CYS A 519 -12.32 38.89 25.22
CA CYS A 519 -11.71 40.16 25.60
C CYS A 519 -12.57 40.83 26.66
N ASN A 520 -12.03 40.90 27.88
CA ASN A 520 -12.60 41.55 29.03
C ASN A 520 -12.63 43.07 28.86
N LYS A 521 -13.62 43.70 29.49
CA LYS A 521 -13.71 45.15 29.62
C LYS A 521 -12.39 45.76 30.11
N GLY A 522 -12.02 46.91 29.55
CA GLY A 522 -10.89 47.69 30.04
C GLY A 522 -11.16 48.17 31.47
N GLY A 523 -10.20 47.97 32.38
CA GLY A 523 -10.23 48.60 33.70
C GLY A 523 -10.18 50.13 33.54
N ALA A 524 -11.12 50.83 34.17
CA ALA A 524 -11.17 52.28 34.21
C ALA A 524 -9.94 52.89 34.91
#